data_AF-A0A1B8E9Y8-F1
#
_entry.id   AF-A0A1B8E9Y8-F1
#
_cell.length_a   1.000
_cell.length_b   1.000
_cell.length_c   1.000
_cell.angle_alpha   90.00
_cell.angle_beta   90.00
_cell.angle_gamma   90.00
#
_symmetry.space_group_name_H-M   'P 1'
#
loop_
_entity.id
_entity.type
_entity.pdbx_description
1 polymer ?
#
loop_
_entity_poly.entity_id
_entity_poly.type
_entity_poly.pdbx_seq_one_letter_code
_entity_poly.pdbx_strand_id
1 'polypeptide(L)'
;MAISYDVSLETDQGVVTSRYPLRFIRLLLLHVPSDPALDGIVVNALQSIAHEPIGDVTVAEIRSFFAVLCCLHIDLQAPNIQREMLDFSWQIHVAAVVV
;
A
#
# COMPACT_ATOMS: atom_id res chain seq x y z
N MET A 1 22.75 -0.07 -3.69
CA MET A 1 21.62 0.66 -3.09
C MET A 1 20.63 -0.35 -2.58
N ALA A 2 20.32 -0.30 -1.29
CA ALA A 2 19.14 -0.99 -0.77
C ALA A 2 17.95 -0.01 -0.87
N ILE A 3 16.85 -0.46 -1.47
CA ILE A 3 15.61 0.34 -1.56
C ILE A 3 14.64 -0.19 -0.52
N SER A 4 14.04 0.72 0.24
CA SER A 4 12.94 0.46 1.16
C SER A 4 11.81 1.47 0.91
N TYR A 5 10.61 1.15 1.38
CA TYR A 5 9.48 2.06 1.38
C TYR A 5 9.01 2.27 2.81
N ASP A 6 8.91 3.54 3.20
CA ASP A 6 8.24 3.94 4.42
C ASP A 6 6.76 4.09 4.12
N VAL A 7 5.94 3.24 4.72
CA VAL A 7 4.49 3.28 4.62
C VAL A 7 3.96 3.82 5.93
N SER A 8 3.35 5.00 5.87
CA SER A 8 2.78 5.67 7.03
C SER A 8 1.26 5.64 6.94
N LEU A 9 0.63 5.26 8.03
CA LEU A 9 -0.80 5.35 8.23
C LEU A 9 -1.06 6.47 9.23
N GLU A 10 -1.70 7.54 8.77
CA GLU A 10 -2.23 8.56 9.67
C GLU A 10 -3.57 8.10 10.24
N THR A 11 -3.74 8.25 11.55
CA THR A 11 -4.97 7.94 12.27
C THR A 11 -5.26 9.07 13.26
N ASP A 12 -6.46 9.08 13.84
CA ASP A 12 -6.81 10.03 14.90
C ASP A 12 -5.89 9.93 16.14
N GLN A 13 -5.15 8.83 16.28
CA GLN A 13 -4.22 8.57 17.38
C GLN A 13 -2.77 8.97 17.05
N GLY A 14 -2.52 9.44 15.82
CA GLY A 14 -1.21 9.83 15.31
C GLY A 14 -0.78 9.03 14.07
N VAL A 15 0.47 9.23 13.67
CA VAL A 15 1.07 8.60 12.48
C VAL A 15 1.87 7.37 12.89
N VAL A 16 1.53 6.22 12.29
CA VAL A 16 2.29 4.97 12.43
C VAL A 16 3.06 4.72 11.14
N THR A 17 4.39 4.74 11.21
CA THR A 17 5.26 4.46 10.05
C THR A 17 5.92 3.11 10.18
N SER A 18 5.80 2.29 9.13
CA SER A 18 6.49 1.01 8.98
C SER A 18 7.39 1.03 7.76
N ARG A 19 8.62 0.52 7.91
CA ARG A 19 9.60 0.44 6.82
C ARG A 19 9.66 -0.97 6.25
N TYR A 20 9.46 -1.08 4.94
CA TYR A 20 9.49 -2.36 4.23
C TYR A 20 10.57 -2.37 3.15
N PRO A 21 11.46 -3.37 3.11
CA PRO A 21 12.45 -3.47 2.04
C PRO A 21 11.75 -3.81 0.71
N LEU A 22 12.30 -3.35 -0.42
CA LEU A 22 11.73 -3.60 -1.76
C LEU A 22 11.45 -5.08 -2.03
N ARG A 23 12.33 -5.98 -1.56
CA ARG A 23 12.13 -7.44 -1.68
C ARG A 23 10.84 -7.92 -1.02
N PHE A 24 10.47 -7.32 0.11
CA PHE A 24 9.25 -7.65 0.83
C PHE A 24 8.02 -7.13 0.09
N ILE A 25 8.07 -5.88 -0.41
CA ILE A 25 6.99 -5.32 -1.24
C ILE A 25 6.73 -6.19 -2.48
N ARG A 26 7.78 -6.61 -3.19
CA ARG A 26 7.65 -7.50 -4.35
C ARG A 26 7.01 -8.84 -3.99
N LEU A 27 7.45 -9.46 -2.89
CA LEU A 27 6.85 -10.71 -2.42
C LEU A 27 5.37 -10.52 -2.06
N LEU A 28 5.04 -9.43 -1.37
CA LEU A 28 3.67 -9.12 -1.00
C LEU A 28 2.76 -8.95 -2.23
N LEU A 29 3.21 -8.20 -3.24
CA LEU A 29 2.49 -8.01 -4.49
C LEU A 29 2.27 -9.33 -5.26
N LEU A 30 3.27 -10.22 -5.27
CA LEU A 30 3.19 -11.52 -5.97
C LEU A 30 2.32 -12.56 -5.25
N HIS A 31 2.07 -12.37 -3.95
CA HIS A 31 1.37 -13.35 -3.11
C HIS A 31 0.07 -12.81 -2.52
N VAL A 32 -0.36 -11.62 -2.89
CA VAL A 32 -1.66 -11.11 -2.46
C VAL A 32 -2.76 -12.00 -3.07
N PRO A 33 -3.79 -12.39 -2.30
CA PRO A 33 -4.92 -13.12 -2.85
C PRO A 33 -5.55 -12.38 -4.02
N SER A 34 -6.01 -13.12 -5.04
CA SER A 34 -6.70 -12.51 -6.18
C SER A 34 -7.97 -11.82 -5.69
N ASP A 35 -8.03 -10.52 -5.94
CA ASP A 35 -9.16 -9.66 -5.65
C ASP A 35 -9.29 -8.68 -6.83
N PRO A 36 -10.49 -8.54 -7.42
CA PRO A 36 -10.68 -7.64 -8.56
C PRO A 36 -10.24 -6.19 -8.30
N ALA A 37 -10.29 -5.72 -7.05
CA ALA A 37 -9.83 -4.39 -6.67
C ALA A 37 -8.30 -4.25 -6.65
N LEU A 38 -7.57 -5.38 -6.55
CA LEU A 38 -6.11 -5.41 -6.48
C LEU A 38 -5.45 -5.82 -7.80
N ASP A 39 -6.10 -6.61 -8.66
CA ASP A 39 -5.49 -7.21 -9.85
C ASP A 39 -4.78 -6.17 -10.75
N GLY A 40 -5.44 -5.05 -11.06
CA GLY A 40 -4.84 -3.97 -11.86
C GLY A 40 -3.71 -3.23 -11.15
N ILE A 41 -3.86 -2.97 -9.85
CA ILE A 41 -2.89 -2.23 -9.03
C ILE A 41 -1.61 -3.05 -8.86
N VAL A 42 -1.74 -4.35 -8.63
CA VAL A 42 -0.59 -5.26 -8.47
C VAL A 42 0.25 -5.30 -9.73
N VAL A 43 -0.39 -5.42 -10.89
CA VAL A 43 0.31 -5.44 -12.19
C VAL A 43 1.03 -4.12 -12.42
N ASN A 44 0.35 -2.99 -12.21
CA ASN A 44 0.95 -1.66 -12.39
C ASN A 44 2.13 -1.46 -11.43
N ALA A 45 1.96 -1.74 -10.14
CA ALA A 45 3.01 -1.61 -9.14
C ALA A 45 4.25 -2.46 -9.49
N LEU A 46 4.06 -3.72 -9.90
CA LEU A 46 5.17 -4.58 -10.31
C LEU A 46 5.89 -4.06 -11.55
N GLN A 47 5.16 -3.54 -12.54
CA GLN A 47 5.73 -2.94 -13.74
C GLN A 47 6.52 -1.66 -13.41
N SER A 48 5.95 -0.75 -12.61
CA SER A 48 6.62 0.48 -12.19
C SER A 48 7.88 0.18 -11.36
N ILE A 49 7.81 -0.79 -10.45
CA ILE A 49 8.98 -1.26 -9.67
C ILE A 49 10.09 -1.81 -10.57
N ALA A 50 9.75 -2.48 -11.67
CA ALA A 50 10.72 -3.03 -12.61
C ALA A 50 11.40 -1.94 -13.46
N HIS A 51 10.67 -0.87 -13.76
CA HIS A 51 11.17 0.24 -14.59
C HIS A 51 11.93 1.28 -13.76
N GLU A 52 11.30 1.82 -12.71
CA GLU A 52 11.85 2.89 -11.88
C GLU A 52 11.40 2.72 -10.42
N PRO A 53 12.11 1.95 -9.59
CA PRO A 53 11.64 1.54 -8.26
C PRO A 53 11.46 2.69 -7.27
N ILE A 54 12.08 3.85 -7.51
CA ILE A 54 11.94 5.03 -6.64
C ILE A 54 11.14 6.17 -7.28
N GLY A 55 10.61 5.95 -8.49
CA GLY A 55 9.86 6.97 -9.23
C GLY A 55 8.50 7.28 -8.60
N ASP A 56 8.00 8.48 -8.85
CA ASP A 56 6.72 8.95 -8.28
C ASP A 56 5.55 8.03 -8.65
N VAL A 57 5.56 7.48 -9.86
CA VAL A 57 4.56 6.50 -10.31
C VAL A 57 4.62 5.25 -9.45
N THR A 58 5.82 4.69 -9.22
CA THR A 58 5.99 3.52 -8.35
C THR A 58 5.50 3.78 -6.93
N VAL A 59 5.84 4.94 -6.38
CA VAL A 59 5.39 5.34 -5.03
C VAL A 59 3.86 5.46 -4.98
N ALA A 60 3.24 6.06 -6.00
CA ALA A 60 1.79 6.19 -6.09
C ALA A 60 1.09 4.83 -6.21
N GLU A 61 1.61 3.91 -7.02
CA GLU A 61 1.04 2.56 -7.17
C GLU A 61 1.16 1.75 -5.87
N ILE A 62 2.31 1.81 -5.18
CA ILE A 62 2.49 1.16 -3.88
C ILE A 62 1.53 1.77 -2.84
N ARG A 63 1.33 3.09 -2.85
CA ARG A 63 0.35 3.75 -1.98
C ARG A 63 -1.08 3.25 -2.26
N SER A 64 -1.48 3.21 -3.52
CA SER A 64 -2.81 2.69 -3.93
C SER A 64 -2.99 1.24 -3.49
N PHE A 65 -1.97 0.41 -3.64
CA PHE A 65 -1.97 -0.97 -3.19
C PHE A 65 -2.25 -1.09 -1.68
N PHE A 66 -1.50 -0.36 -0.84
CA PHE A 66 -1.72 -0.37 0.60
C PHE A 66 -3.09 0.19 0.99
N ALA A 67 -3.60 1.21 0.28
CA ALA A 67 -4.93 1.77 0.53
C ALA A 67 -6.02 0.74 0.31
N VAL A 68 -6.00 0.03 -0.83
CA VAL A 68 -6.98 -1.01 -1.10
C VAL A 68 -6.83 -2.19 -0.13
N LEU A 69 -5.60 -2.59 0.21
CA LEU A 69 -5.35 -3.64 1.19
C LEU A 69 -5.94 -3.30 2.58
N CYS A 70 -5.78 -2.05 3.02
CA CYS A 70 -6.37 -1.57 4.27
C CYS A 70 -7.91 -1.60 4.22
N CYS A 71 -8.52 -1.14 3.12
CA CYS A 71 -9.97 -1.19 2.95
C CYS A 71 -10.51 -2.63 3.00
N LEU A 72 -9.86 -3.55 2.27
CA LEU A 72 -10.23 -4.97 2.28
C LEU A 72 -10.09 -5.61 3.67
N HIS A 73 -9.03 -5.25 4.41
CA HIS A 73 -8.84 -5.73 5.77
C HIS A 73 -9.96 -5.25 6.72
N ILE A 74 -10.39 -3.99 6.60
CA ILE A 74 -11.49 -3.45 7.40
C ILE A 74 -12.81 -4.14 7.02
N ASP A 75 -13.10 -4.27 5.72
CA ASP A 75 -14.30 -4.95 5.22
C ASP A 75 -14.39 -6.40 5.76
N LEU A 76 -13.27 -7.09 5.90
CA LEU A 76 -13.19 -8.43 6.51
C LEU A 76 -13.46 -8.43 8.02
N GLN A 77 -12.97 -7.43 8.77
CA GLN A 77 -13.13 -7.35 10.22
C GLN A 77 -14.53 -6.86 10.63
N ALA A 78 -15.17 -6.04 9.80
CA ALA A 78 -16.43 -5.38 10.11
C ALA A 78 -17.35 -5.25 8.89
N PRO A 79 -17.87 -6.37 8.34
CA PRO A 79 -18.65 -6.39 7.09
C PRO A 79 -19.97 -5.59 7.14
N ASN A 80 -20.43 -5.19 8.33
CA ASN A 80 -21.67 -4.44 8.56
C ASN A 80 -21.44 -2.99 9.02
N ILE A 81 -20.19 -2.55 9.19
CA ILE A 81 -19.92 -1.13 9.42
C ILE A 81 -19.94 -0.46 8.05
N GLN A 82 -20.91 0.43 7.83
CA GLN A 82 -21.06 1.17 6.58
C GLN A 82 -19.71 1.77 6.16
N ARG A 83 -19.30 1.54 4.91
CA ARG A 83 -18.18 2.24 4.25
C ARG A 83 -18.24 3.77 4.41
N GLU A 84 -19.40 4.33 4.76
CA GLU A 84 -19.60 5.75 5.08
C GLU A 84 -18.91 6.20 6.37
N MET A 85 -18.57 5.30 7.31
CA MET A 85 -17.66 5.63 8.43
C MET A 85 -16.18 5.51 8.07
N LEU A 86 -15.80 5.00 6.89
CA LEU A 86 -14.40 5.06 6.40
C LEU A 86 -14.01 6.46 5.88
N ASP A 87 -14.81 7.48 6.19
CA ASP A 87 -14.39 8.90 6.17
C ASP A 87 -13.45 9.23 7.36
N PHE A 88 -13.10 8.24 8.20
CA PHE A 88 -11.97 8.34 9.13
C PHE A 88 -10.65 8.31 8.35
N SER A 89 -10.18 9.50 7.95
CA SER A 89 -8.82 10.04 8.18
C SER A 89 -7.58 9.19 7.87
N TRP A 90 -7.69 8.01 7.26
CA TRP A 90 -6.57 7.11 7.03
C TRP A 90 -5.81 7.55 5.78
N GLN A 91 -4.93 8.53 5.95
CA GLN A 91 -4.02 8.95 4.91
C GLN A 91 -2.84 7.99 4.87
N ILE A 92 -2.80 7.15 3.83
CA ILE A 92 -1.64 6.32 3.56
C ILE A 92 -0.63 7.14 2.78
N HIS A 93 0.55 7.32 3.36
CA HIS A 93 1.69 7.93 2.72
C HIS A 93 2.74 6.88 2.45
N VAL A 94 3.35 6.93 1.26
CA VAL A 94 4.46 6.06 0.89
C VAL A 94 5.62 6.93 0.45
N ALA A 95 6.82 6.63 0.93
CA ALA A 95 8.05 7.28 0.48
C ALA A 95 9.12 6.24 0.20
N ALA A 96 9.79 6.36 -0.95
CA ALA A 96 10.93 5.50 -1.26
C ALA A 96 12.18 6.02 -0.54
N VAL A 97 12.92 5.12 0.11
CA VAL A 97 14.14 5.42 0.87
C VAL A 97 15.29 4.59 0.32
N VAL A 98 16.39 5.27 0.03
CA VAL A 98 17.65 4.64 -0.38
C VAL A 98 18.56 4.52 0.84
N VAL A 99 19.04 3.31 1.11
CA VAL A 99 19.93 2.97 2.22
C VAL A 99 21.21 2.32 1.70
#